data_AF-A0A8T3TVN4-F1
#
_entry.id   AF-A0A8T3TVN4-F1
#
_cell.length_a   1.000
_cell.length_b   1.000
_cell.length_c   1.000
_cell.angle_alpha   90.00
_cell.angle_beta   90.00
_cell.angle_gamma   90.00
#
_symmetry.space_group_name_H-M   'P 1'
#
loop_
_entity.id
_entity.type
_entity.pdbx_description
1 polymer ?
#
loop_
_entity_poly.entity_id
_entity_poly.type
_entity_poly.pdbx_seq_one_letter_code
_entity_poly.pdbx_strand_id
1 'polypeptide(L)'
;MTGPRRVSRRVFLGRVAVLGGVLSVPSIGLLLTGGRGDGTRHLLAHIRSIASARRLGRLYLGQTPSEASVGVIGAILCGATRRHGDACLGRVRQQIARDFRAGDVVTIDGWLISRTEARLFALAALASS
;
A
#
# COMPACT_ATOMS: atom_id res chain seq x y z
N MET A 1 -16.18 -13.64 -29.01
CA MET A 1 -14.92 -14.23 -28.50
C MET A 1 -13.86 -13.12 -28.46
N THR A 2 -13.75 -12.41 -27.34
CA THR A 2 -12.80 -11.31 -27.17
C THR A 2 -11.51 -11.84 -26.55
N GLY A 3 -10.43 -11.86 -27.34
CA GLY A 3 -9.12 -12.36 -26.90
C GLY A 3 -8.54 -11.55 -25.74
N PRO A 4 -7.63 -12.13 -24.94
CA PRO A 4 -7.03 -11.46 -23.80
C PRO A 4 -6.23 -10.23 -24.25
N ARG A 5 -6.62 -9.05 -23.75
CA ARG A 5 -5.85 -7.80 -23.89
C ARG A 5 -4.48 -8.01 -23.25
N ARG A 6 -3.43 -8.10 -24.07
CA ARG A 6 -2.03 -8.15 -23.63
C ARG A 6 -1.73 -6.87 -22.85
N VAL A 7 -1.48 -6.99 -21.54
CA VAL A 7 -0.95 -5.90 -20.72
C VAL A 7 0.40 -5.50 -21.33
N SER A 8 0.43 -4.29 -21.89
CA SER A 8 1.59 -3.77 -22.62
C SER A 8 2.69 -3.46 -21.62
N ARG A 9 3.83 -4.13 -21.78
CA ARG A 9 5.06 -4.06 -20.97
C ARG A 9 5.79 -2.71 -21.08
N ARG A 10 5.05 -1.63 -21.39
CA ARG A 10 5.56 -0.29 -21.73
C ARG A 10 5.72 0.65 -20.54
N VAL A 11 5.40 0.21 -19.32
CA VAL A 11 5.55 1.02 -18.09
C VAL A 11 6.75 0.55 -17.24
N PHE A 12 7.48 -0.49 -17.65
CA PHE A 12 8.36 -1.22 -16.73
C PHE A 12 9.76 -0.61 -16.49
N LEU A 13 10.31 0.30 -17.30
CA LEU A 13 11.64 0.86 -17.05
C LEU A 13 11.78 2.30 -17.57
N GLY A 14 11.12 3.24 -16.89
CA GLY A 14 11.27 4.68 -17.14
C GLY A 14 12.29 5.36 -16.23
N ARG A 15 13.59 5.09 -16.48
CA ARG A 15 14.75 5.99 -16.22
C ARG A 15 14.93 6.55 -14.78
N VAL A 16 15.73 5.87 -13.96
CA VAL A 16 16.44 6.52 -12.84
C VAL A 16 17.81 6.95 -13.32
N ALA A 17 18.00 8.25 -13.49
CA ALA A 17 19.29 8.92 -13.42
C ALA A 17 19.06 10.40 -13.11
N VAL A 18 19.06 10.76 -11.83
CA VAL A 18 19.44 12.12 -11.41
C VAL A 18 20.39 11.97 -10.23
N LEU A 19 21.65 12.31 -10.51
CA LEU A 19 22.72 12.55 -9.55
C LEU A 19 22.38 13.73 -8.64
N GLY A 20 22.77 13.63 -7.37
CA GLY A 20 23.20 14.77 -6.57
C GLY A 20 22.19 15.33 -5.57
N GLY A 21 22.63 15.48 -4.31
CA GLY A 21 22.04 16.44 -3.38
C GLY A 21 21.70 15.90 -2.00
N VAL A 22 22.71 15.87 -1.13
CA VAL A 22 22.64 15.87 0.34
C VAL A 22 21.47 16.70 0.89
N LEU A 23 20.79 16.22 1.94
CA LEU A 23 20.47 17.00 3.15
C LEU A 23 19.92 16.09 4.27
N SER A 24 20.65 16.08 5.38
CA SER A 24 20.37 15.43 6.66
C SER A 24 19.13 16.03 7.34
N VAL A 25 18.33 15.20 8.02
CA VAL A 25 17.50 15.63 9.15
C VAL A 25 17.62 14.58 10.26
N PRO A 26 17.91 14.98 11.52
CA PRO A 26 18.27 14.08 12.60
C PRO A 26 17.05 13.48 13.31
N SER A 27 17.38 12.52 14.16
CA SER A 27 16.54 11.63 14.96
C SER A 27 15.71 12.32 16.06
N ILE A 28 14.71 11.56 16.54
CA ILE A 28 14.06 11.57 17.87
C ILE A 28 12.74 12.35 17.99
N GLY A 29 11.67 11.57 18.11
CA GLY A 29 10.32 11.97 18.52
C GLY A 29 9.66 10.79 19.23
N LEU A 30 9.87 10.77 20.54
CA LEU A 30 9.56 9.79 21.57
C LEU A 30 8.04 9.58 21.83
N LEU A 31 7.67 8.32 22.15
CA LEU A 31 6.58 7.82 23.02
C LEU A 31 5.07 7.89 22.63
N LEU A 32 4.48 6.69 22.75
CA LEU A 32 3.13 6.33 23.22
C LEU A 32 1.90 6.69 22.37
N THR A 33 1.32 5.66 21.73
CA THR A 33 -0.08 5.25 21.97
C THR A 33 -0.27 3.77 21.61
N GLY A 34 -0.81 3.04 22.57
CA GLY A 34 -1.11 1.61 22.48
C GLY A 34 -2.49 1.31 21.89
N GLY A 35 -2.67 0.03 21.52
CA GLY A 35 -3.97 -0.64 21.65
C GLY A 35 -4.93 -0.61 20.45
N ARG A 36 -4.46 -0.94 19.23
CA ARG A 36 -5.27 -1.45 18.08
C ARG A 36 -4.45 -1.80 16.82
N GLY A 37 -3.15 -1.52 16.81
CA GLY A 37 -2.34 -1.38 15.59
C GLY A 37 -1.26 -2.43 15.30
N ASP A 38 -1.28 -3.59 15.95
CA ASP A 38 -0.16 -4.54 15.85
C ASP A 38 0.00 -5.16 14.44
N GLY A 39 -1.12 -5.61 13.84
CA GLY A 39 -1.11 -6.13 12.47
C GLY A 39 -0.82 -5.06 11.40
N THR A 40 -1.38 -3.85 11.58
CA THR A 40 -1.15 -2.72 10.68
C THR A 40 0.32 -2.29 10.67
N ARG A 41 0.94 -2.13 11.85
CA ARG A 41 2.37 -1.78 11.94
C ARG A 41 3.24 -2.83 11.28
N HIS A 42 2.91 -4.12 11.45
CA HIS A 42 3.64 -5.21 10.82
C HIS A 42 3.60 -5.16 9.29
N LEU A 43 2.44 -4.85 8.71
CA LEU A 43 2.32 -4.67 7.26
C LEU A 43 3.14 -3.47 6.76
N LEU A 44 3.15 -2.36 7.51
CA LEU A 44 3.88 -1.15 7.14
C LEU A 44 5.40 -1.36 7.20
N ALA A 45 5.90 -2.20 8.11
CA ALA A 45 7.34 -2.53 8.21
C ALA A 45 7.90 -3.18 6.93
N HIS A 46 7.04 -3.75 6.08
CA HIS A 46 7.45 -4.42 4.83
C HIS A 46 7.43 -3.49 3.61
N ILE A 47 7.03 -2.24 3.78
CA ILE A 47 7.00 -1.25 2.70
C ILE A 47 8.40 -0.63 2.55
N ARG A 48 9.03 -0.84 1.39
CA ARG A 48 10.39 -0.35 1.11
C ARG A 48 10.52 1.18 1.21
N SER A 49 9.53 1.92 0.75
CA SER A 49 9.49 3.39 0.82
C SER A 49 8.15 3.85 1.38
N ILE A 50 8.12 4.15 2.68
CA ILE A 50 6.90 4.62 3.35
C ILE A 50 6.44 5.97 2.79
N ALA A 51 7.36 6.84 2.37
CA ALA A 51 7.04 8.14 1.79
C ALA A 51 6.30 8.00 0.45
N SER A 52 6.79 7.11 -0.43
CA SER A 52 6.13 6.81 -1.70
C SER A 52 4.77 6.17 -1.48
N ALA A 53 4.67 5.21 -0.54
CA ALA A 53 3.41 4.58 -0.18
C ALA A 53 2.39 5.59 0.36
N ARG A 54 2.80 6.53 1.22
CA ARG A 54 1.91 7.60 1.70
C ARG A 54 1.41 8.49 0.58
N ARG A 55 2.28 8.86 -0.37
CA ARG A 55 1.91 9.69 -1.52
C ARG A 55 0.85 8.98 -2.38
N LEU A 56 1.12 7.74 -2.78
CA LEU A 56 0.17 6.95 -3.59
C LEU A 56 -1.11 6.63 -2.83
N GLY A 57 -1.00 6.36 -1.52
CA GLY A 57 -2.14 6.12 -0.64
C GLY A 57 -3.09 7.29 -0.54
N ARG A 58 -2.57 8.53 -0.44
CA ARG A 58 -3.42 9.74 -0.47
C ARG A 58 -4.17 9.88 -1.80
N LEU A 59 -3.50 9.58 -2.92
CA LEU A 59 -4.16 9.60 -4.22
C LEU A 59 -5.26 8.54 -4.32
N TYR A 60 -5.03 7.33 -3.80
CA TYR A 60 -6.05 6.30 -3.72
C TYR A 60 -7.28 6.74 -2.91
N LEU A 61 -7.04 7.32 -1.73
CA LEU A 61 -8.11 7.78 -0.84
C LEU A 61 -8.92 8.93 -1.45
N GLY A 62 -8.29 9.80 -2.25
CA GLY A 62 -9.02 10.82 -3.02
C GLY A 62 -9.95 10.21 -4.07
N GLN A 63 -9.60 9.05 -4.63
CA GLN A 63 -10.44 8.32 -5.59
C GLN A 63 -11.50 7.44 -4.90
N THR A 64 -11.24 6.97 -3.67
CA THR A 64 -12.13 6.08 -2.90
C THR A 64 -12.36 6.59 -1.47
N PRO A 65 -13.11 7.70 -1.28
CA PRO A 65 -13.28 8.31 0.04
C PRO A 65 -13.96 7.40 1.07
N SER A 66 -14.79 6.46 0.62
CA SER A 66 -15.48 5.48 1.48
C SER A 66 -14.53 4.54 2.22
N GLU A 67 -13.29 4.38 1.73
CA GLU A 67 -12.26 3.55 2.37
C GLU A 67 -11.31 4.39 3.27
N ALA A 68 -11.55 5.69 3.48
CA ALA A 68 -10.67 6.59 4.25
C ALA A 68 -10.71 6.40 5.78
N SER A 69 -10.56 5.15 6.25
CA SER A 69 -10.51 4.79 7.66
C SER A 69 -9.55 3.64 7.90
N VAL A 70 -8.68 3.78 8.91
CA VAL A 70 -7.75 2.73 9.34
C VAL A 70 -8.50 1.45 9.70
N GLY A 71 -9.68 1.58 10.33
CA GLY A 71 -10.51 0.45 10.72
C GLY A 71 -11.08 -0.29 9.52
N VAL A 72 -11.58 0.46 8.52
CA VAL A 72 -12.15 -0.12 7.28
C VAL A 72 -11.06 -0.85 6.49
N ILE A 73 -9.95 -0.18 6.20
CA ILE A 73 -8.86 -0.80 5.44
C ILE A 73 -8.21 -1.95 6.20
N GLY A 74 -7.98 -1.80 7.51
CA GLY A 74 -7.44 -2.86 8.35
C GLY A 74 -8.32 -4.11 8.36
N ALA A 75 -9.65 -3.93 8.44
CA ALA A 75 -10.61 -5.02 8.35
C ALA A 75 -10.63 -5.69 6.96
N ILE A 76 -10.50 -4.92 5.88
CA ILE A 76 -10.42 -5.47 4.52
C ILE A 76 -9.14 -6.30 4.33
N LEU A 77 -8.00 -5.79 4.79
CA LEU A 77 -6.69 -6.43 4.57
C LEU A 77 -6.44 -7.64 5.48
N CYS A 78 -6.72 -7.51 6.78
CA CYS A 78 -6.44 -8.57 7.76
C CYS A 78 -7.69 -9.37 8.16
N GLY A 79 -8.90 -9.01 7.69
CA GLY A 79 -10.15 -9.63 8.13
C GLY A 79 -10.44 -9.41 9.62
N ALA A 80 -11.41 -10.14 10.17
CA ALA A 80 -11.66 -10.18 11.62
C ALA A 80 -10.52 -10.87 12.41
N THR A 81 -9.58 -11.54 11.73
CA THR A 81 -8.43 -12.18 12.34
C THR A 81 -7.44 -11.16 12.89
N ARG A 82 -7.66 -10.74 14.14
CA ARG A 82 -6.73 -9.93 14.95
C ARG A 82 -5.45 -10.69 15.36
N ARG A 83 -5.14 -11.84 14.75
CA ARG A 83 -4.10 -12.76 15.25
C ARG A 83 -2.93 -12.86 14.27
N HIS A 84 -1.77 -12.40 14.76
CA HIS A 84 -0.39 -12.54 14.25
C HIS A 84 -0.10 -11.84 12.92
N GLY A 85 0.77 -10.82 12.98
CA GLY A 85 1.16 -9.98 11.85
C GLY A 85 1.66 -10.75 10.62
N ASP A 86 2.42 -11.83 10.82
CA ASP A 86 2.96 -12.64 9.72
C ASP A 86 1.89 -13.35 8.90
N ALA A 87 0.84 -13.85 9.55
CA ALA A 87 -0.30 -14.48 8.88
C ALA A 87 -1.10 -13.46 8.06
N CYS A 88 -1.21 -12.21 8.54
CA CYS A 88 -1.81 -11.15 7.74
C CYS A 88 -0.96 -10.79 6.52
N LEU A 89 0.36 -10.70 6.65
CA LEU A 89 1.25 -10.40 5.52
C LEU A 89 1.18 -11.47 4.42
N GLY A 90 1.20 -12.75 4.79
CA GLY A 90 1.06 -13.86 3.84
C GLY A 90 -0.26 -13.76 3.05
N ARG A 91 -1.36 -13.47 3.74
CA ARG A 91 -2.68 -13.27 3.12
C ARG A 91 -2.70 -12.07 2.17
N VAL A 92 -2.14 -10.94 2.58
CA VAL A 92 -2.05 -9.73 1.75
C VAL A 92 -1.29 -10.02 0.46
N ARG A 93 -0.14 -10.71 0.53
CA ARG A 93 0.63 -11.11 -0.67
C ARG A 93 -0.17 -12.03 -1.59
N GLN A 94 -0.87 -13.01 -1.03
CA GLN A 94 -1.73 -13.90 -1.81
C GLN A 94 -2.90 -13.15 -2.47
N GLN A 95 -3.49 -12.18 -1.76
CA GLN A 95 -4.56 -11.36 -2.28
C GLN A 95 -4.07 -10.48 -3.44
N ILE A 96 -2.91 -9.83 -3.31
CA ILE A 96 -2.30 -9.06 -4.42
C ILE A 96 -2.16 -9.91 -5.68
N ALA A 97 -1.67 -11.16 -5.54
CA ALA A 97 -1.55 -12.08 -6.68
C ALA A 97 -2.92 -12.53 -7.24
N ARG A 98 -3.98 -12.57 -6.42
CA ARG A 98 -5.35 -12.82 -6.89
C ARG A 98 -5.92 -11.62 -7.63
N ASP A 99 -5.73 -10.43 -7.09
CA ASP A 99 -6.20 -9.17 -7.68
C ASP A 99 -5.66 -9.00 -9.10
N PHE A 100 -4.36 -9.21 -9.30
CA PHE A 100 -3.77 -9.17 -10.64
C PHE A 100 -4.35 -10.23 -11.60
N ARG A 101 -4.58 -11.46 -11.12
CA ARG A 101 -5.20 -12.53 -11.93
C ARG A 101 -6.65 -12.23 -12.28
N ALA A 102 -7.38 -11.60 -11.37
CA ALA A 102 -8.78 -11.22 -11.55
C ALA A 102 -8.95 -9.90 -12.32
N GLY A 103 -7.88 -9.15 -12.53
CA GLY A 103 -7.95 -7.79 -13.08
C GLY A 103 -8.50 -6.76 -12.10
N ASP A 104 -8.52 -7.04 -10.79
CA ASP A 104 -8.89 -6.07 -9.75
C ASP A 104 -7.71 -5.13 -9.46
N VAL A 105 -7.48 -4.23 -10.40
CA VAL A 105 -6.38 -3.29 -10.40
C VAL A 105 -6.90 -1.86 -10.44
N VAL A 106 -6.11 -0.93 -9.93
CA VAL A 106 -6.38 0.51 -9.98
C VAL A 106 -5.19 1.23 -10.58
N THR A 107 -5.46 2.33 -11.28
CA THR A 107 -4.42 3.20 -11.85
C THR A 107 -4.25 4.43 -10.98
N ILE A 108 -3.07 4.59 -10.38
CA ILE A 108 -2.73 5.74 -9.54
C ILE A 108 -1.47 6.38 -10.10
N ASP A 109 -1.55 7.65 -10.49
CA ASP A 109 -0.40 8.39 -11.02
C ASP A 109 0.27 7.68 -12.22
N GLY A 110 -0.54 7.04 -13.08
CA GLY A 110 -0.07 6.26 -14.23
C GLY A 110 0.43 4.84 -13.91
N TRP A 111 0.47 4.46 -12.63
CA TRP A 111 0.87 3.12 -12.21
C TRP A 111 -0.34 2.20 -12.05
N LEU A 112 -0.31 1.06 -12.71
CA LEU A 112 -1.28 -0.01 -12.52
C LEU A 112 -0.84 -0.88 -11.34
N ILE A 113 -1.58 -0.83 -10.25
CA ILE A 113 -1.30 -1.61 -9.04
C ILE A 113 -2.54 -2.42 -8.65
N SER A 114 -2.36 -3.49 -7.86
CA SER A 114 -3.50 -4.22 -7.33
C SER A 114 -4.32 -3.35 -6.38
N ARG A 115 -5.63 -3.58 -6.29
CA ARG A 115 -6.47 -2.84 -5.34
C ARG A 115 -6.03 -3.07 -3.90
N THR A 116 -5.59 -4.28 -3.55
CA THR A 116 -5.04 -4.58 -2.22
C THR A 116 -3.76 -3.81 -1.93
N GLU A 117 -2.86 -3.65 -2.91
CA GLU A 117 -1.64 -2.84 -2.75
C GLU A 117 -1.97 -1.34 -2.58
N ALA A 118 -2.94 -0.83 -3.34
CA ALA A 118 -3.43 0.54 -3.17
C ALA A 118 -3.99 0.78 -1.76
N ARG A 119 -4.75 -0.18 -1.22
CA ARG A 119 -5.25 -0.16 0.16
C ARG A 119 -4.12 -0.21 1.20
N LEU A 120 -3.08 -0.99 0.96
CA LEU A 120 -1.90 -1.01 1.83
C LEU A 120 -1.19 0.36 1.86
N PHE A 121 -1.06 1.02 0.71
CA PHE A 121 -0.52 2.38 0.62
C PHE A 121 -1.43 3.40 1.31
N ALA A 122 -2.74 3.27 1.18
CA ALA A 122 -3.70 4.08 1.90
C ALA A 122 -3.62 3.88 3.42
N LEU A 123 -3.40 2.65 3.89
CA LEU A 123 -3.13 2.38 5.30
C LEU A 123 -1.88 3.12 5.79
N ALA A 124 -0.83 3.17 4.97
CA ALA A 124 0.39 3.91 5.29
C ALA A 124 0.15 5.43 5.38
N ALA A 125 -0.72 5.98 4.54
CA ALA A 125 -1.14 7.38 4.57
C ALA A 125 -1.93 7.71 5.84
N LEU A 126 -2.90 6.87 6.21
CA LEU A 126 -3.74 7.09 7.38
C LEU A 126 -3.02 6.84 8.71
N ALA A 127 -2.02 5.96 8.74
CA ALA A 127 -1.22 5.72 9.95
C ALA A 127 -0.21 6.85 10.26
N SER A 128 -0.23 7.93 9.48
CA SER A 128 0.70 9.07 9.59
C SER A 128 0.05 10.40 9.94
N SER A 129 -1.28 10.40 10.08
CA SER A 129 -2.10 11.54 10.52
C SER A 129 -2.27 11.54 12.03
#